data_AF-A0A3B8T5M1-F1
#
_entry.id   AF-A0A3B8T5M1-F1
#
_cell.length_a   1.000
_cell.length_b   1.000
_cell.length_c   1.000
_cell.angle_alpha   90.00
_cell.angle_beta   90.00
_cell.angle_gamma   90.00
#
_symmetry.space_group_name_H-M   'P 1'
#
loop_
_entity.id
_entity.type
_entity.pdbx_description
1 polymer ?
#
loop_
_entity_poly.entity_id
_entity_poly.type
_entity_poly.pdbx_seq_one_letter_code
_entity_poly.pdbx_strand_id
1 'polypeptide(L)'
;QRLGGSCLAQVYGQLGDTVPDVDDPQLLKGYFNALQTLVGKQQCLAYHDVSDGGLFTTLVEMAFAGHCGLDVDLSALGNSTQALPILFNEELGGVIQVSATQLDNVQAVLAEHGLAHCAHVIGHPVEGDAITMTLAGETLVSASRIELRTIWAETTYSMQAMRDNPATAKQEHAAKQDQTDPGLHAELSFDLNEDISAPYIAKGVLPKIAILREQGVNSHYEMAAAFDRAGFSAIDVHMSDILSGNVTLDQFEGLAACGGFSYGDV
;
A
#
# COMPACT_ATOMS: atom_id res chain seq x y z
N GLN A 1 -23.76 4.56 13.93
CA GLN A 1 -23.48 4.12 12.55
C GLN A 1 -24.39 4.89 11.61
N ARG A 2 -23.85 5.95 11.03
CA ARG A 2 -24.53 6.94 10.19
C ARG A 2 -24.29 6.58 8.72
N LEU A 3 -25.36 6.59 7.90
CA LEU A 3 -25.31 6.23 6.47
C LEU A 3 -25.55 7.43 5.52
N GLY A 4 -25.89 8.60 6.06
CA GLY A 4 -26.05 9.80 5.27
C GLY A 4 -24.73 10.19 4.60
N GLY A 5 -24.79 10.62 3.34
CA GLY A 5 -23.63 11.02 2.56
C GLY A 5 -22.74 9.88 2.08
N SER A 6 -23.05 8.62 2.44
CA SER A 6 -22.21 7.47 2.10
C SER A 6 -22.22 7.11 0.62
N CYS A 7 -21.18 6.39 0.18
CA CYS A 7 -21.13 5.73 -1.12
C CYS A 7 -22.33 4.78 -1.32
N LEU A 8 -22.78 4.09 -0.26
CA LEU A 8 -24.01 3.28 -0.32
C LEU A 8 -25.23 4.15 -0.67
N ALA A 9 -25.43 5.28 0.01
CA ALA A 9 -26.54 6.18 -0.32
C ALA A 9 -26.43 6.70 -1.76
N GLN A 10 -25.23 7.09 -2.18
CA GLN A 10 -24.94 7.62 -3.52
C GLN A 10 -25.30 6.63 -4.64
N VAL A 11 -24.89 5.36 -4.54
CA VAL A 11 -25.18 4.36 -5.59
C VAL A 11 -26.66 3.99 -5.68
N TYR A 12 -27.44 4.29 -4.64
CA TYR A 12 -28.91 4.17 -4.64
C TYR A 12 -29.62 5.50 -4.95
N GLY A 13 -28.90 6.54 -5.39
CA GLY A 13 -29.49 7.84 -5.73
C GLY A 13 -30.11 8.56 -4.53
N GLN A 14 -29.65 8.27 -3.32
CA GLN A 14 -30.11 8.85 -2.07
C GLN A 14 -29.00 9.67 -1.40
N LEU A 15 -29.41 10.58 -0.52
CA LEU A 15 -28.48 11.29 0.38
C LEU A 15 -28.45 10.67 1.78
N GLY A 16 -29.55 10.05 2.23
CA GLY A 16 -29.71 9.62 3.62
C GLY A 16 -30.05 10.77 4.56
N ASP A 17 -29.86 10.57 5.87
CA ASP A 17 -30.33 11.48 6.92
C ASP A 17 -29.17 12.04 7.77
N THR A 18 -28.50 11.18 8.53
CA THR A 18 -27.38 11.58 9.41
C THR A 18 -26.05 11.14 8.84
N VAL A 19 -25.06 12.04 8.77
CA VAL A 19 -23.71 11.80 8.22
C VAL A 19 -22.69 11.47 9.31
N PRO A 20 -21.65 10.65 9.04
CA PRO A 20 -20.51 10.46 9.93
C PRO A 20 -19.85 11.79 10.39
N ASP A 21 -19.33 11.81 11.62
CA ASP A 21 -18.66 12.97 12.23
C ASP A 21 -17.73 12.55 13.39
N VAL A 22 -16.85 13.44 13.84
CA VAL A 22 -16.02 13.23 15.03
C VAL A 22 -16.84 13.48 16.29
N ASP A 23 -17.34 12.41 16.89
CA ASP A 23 -18.13 12.52 18.14
C ASP A 23 -17.26 12.82 19.37
N ASP A 24 -16.03 12.29 19.42
CA ASP A 24 -15.06 12.53 20.50
C ASP A 24 -13.63 12.77 19.94
N PRO A 25 -13.16 14.04 19.93
CA PRO A 25 -11.80 14.37 19.49
C PRO A 25 -10.69 13.75 20.35
N GLN A 26 -10.94 13.49 21.64
CA GLN A 26 -9.94 12.81 22.49
C GLN A 26 -9.83 11.33 22.13
N LEU A 27 -10.95 10.69 21.77
CA LEU A 27 -10.94 9.31 21.28
C LEU A 27 -10.16 9.20 19.96
N LEU A 28 -10.36 10.13 19.02
CA LEU A 28 -9.59 10.17 17.77
C LEU A 28 -8.08 10.37 18.01
N LYS A 29 -7.71 11.25 18.97
CA LYS A 29 -6.31 11.40 19.38
C LYS A 29 -5.78 10.13 20.05
N GLY A 30 -6.59 9.46 20.86
CA GLY A 30 -6.28 8.16 21.47
C GLY A 30 -6.00 7.10 20.41
N TYR A 31 -6.86 7.01 19.40
CA TYR A 31 -6.71 6.14 18.22
C TYR A 31 -5.36 6.34 17.53
N PHE A 32 -5.01 7.58 17.18
CA PHE A 32 -3.72 7.88 16.55
C PHE A 32 -2.53 7.45 17.43
N ASN A 33 -2.53 7.81 18.72
CA ASN A 33 -1.43 7.49 19.62
C ASN A 33 -1.29 5.98 19.90
N ALA A 34 -2.41 5.26 19.95
CA ALA A 34 -2.40 3.81 20.08
C ALA A 34 -1.76 3.17 18.84
N LEU A 35 -2.16 3.58 17.64
CA LEU A 35 -1.54 3.08 16.40
C LEU A 35 -0.06 3.42 16.32
N GLN A 36 0.37 4.64 16.67
CA GLN A 36 1.78 5.00 16.73
C GLN A 36 2.56 4.10 17.71
N THR A 37 1.97 3.79 18.87
CA THR A 37 2.57 2.88 19.84
C THR A 37 2.73 1.47 19.28
N LEU A 38 1.69 0.93 18.63
CA LEU A 38 1.71 -0.40 18.02
C LEU A 38 2.71 -0.48 16.86
N VAL A 39 2.77 0.56 16.01
CA VAL A 39 3.75 0.68 14.91
C VAL A 39 5.17 0.74 15.47
N GLY A 40 5.42 1.56 16.50
CA GLY A 40 6.72 1.65 17.16
C GLY A 40 7.17 0.33 17.81
N LYS A 41 6.21 -0.51 18.22
CA LYS A 41 6.46 -1.86 18.75
C LYS A 41 6.43 -2.96 17.68
N GLN A 42 6.23 -2.62 16.39
CA GLN A 42 6.10 -3.58 15.28
C GLN A 42 5.01 -4.64 15.52
N GLN A 43 3.90 -4.26 16.15
CA GLN A 43 2.79 -5.17 16.50
C GLN A 43 1.65 -5.20 15.46
N CYS A 44 1.67 -4.29 14.47
CA CYS A 44 0.74 -4.30 13.35
C CYS A 44 1.34 -5.06 12.16
N LEU A 45 0.64 -6.09 11.68
CA LEU A 45 0.98 -6.80 10.44
C LEU A 45 0.44 -6.07 9.21
N ALA A 46 -0.77 -5.51 9.32
CA ALA A 46 -1.41 -4.70 8.29
C ALA A 46 -2.35 -3.68 8.94
N TYR A 47 -2.67 -2.62 8.20
CA TYR A 47 -3.63 -1.60 8.58
C TYR A 47 -4.35 -1.10 7.33
N HIS A 48 -5.65 -0.86 7.44
CA HIS A 48 -6.43 -0.12 6.46
C HIS A 48 -7.54 0.65 7.15
N ASP A 49 -7.71 1.93 6.85
CA ASP A 49 -8.75 2.76 7.45
C ASP A 49 -10.14 2.47 6.87
N VAL A 50 -11.17 2.86 7.63
CA VAL A 50 -12.56 2.87 7.17
C VAL A 50 -12.86 4.25 6.57
N SER A 51 -13.26 4.25 5.30
CA SER A 51 -13.62 5.44 4.54
C SER A 51 -14.73 5.11 3.53
N ASP A 52 -14.58 5.45 2.24
CA ASP A 52 -15.59 5.26 1.20
C ASP A 52 -16.00 3.78 1.07
N GLY A 53 -17.30 3.51 1.21
CA GLY A 53 -17.86 2.15 1.18
C GLY A 53 -17.70 1.37 2.49
N GLY A 54 -17.13 1.98 3.53
CA GLY A 54 -17.16 1.50 4.89
C GLY A 54 -16.31 0.25 5.16
N LEU A 55 -16.62 -0.43 6.27
CA LEU A 55 -15.92 -1.63 6.73
C LEU A 55 -15.88 -2.75 5.67
N PHE A 56 -16.95 -2.88 4.87
CA PHE A 56 -16.99 -3.83 3.77
C PHE A 56 -15.83 -3.61 2.80
N THR A 57 -15.69 -2.39 2.28
CA THR A 57 -14.63 -2.01 1.33
C THR A 57 -13.25 -2.19 1.97
N THR A 58 -13.05 -1.70 3.20
CA THR A 58 -11.79 -1.83 3.93
C THR A 58 -11.32 -3.29 4.00
N LEU A 59 -12.22 -4.21 4.38
CA LEU A 59 -11.91 -5.63 4.50
C LEU A 59 -11.59 -6.25 3.14
N VAL A 60 -12.43 -6.05 2.12
CA VAL A 60 -12.21 -6.67 0.81
C VAL A 60 -10.95 -6.12 0.14
N GLU A 61 -10.60 -4.84 0.31
CA GLU A 61 -9.37 -4.26 -0.21
C GLU A 61 -8.12 -4.80 0.52
N MET A 62 -8.20 -5.04 1.83
CA MET A 62 -7.13 -5.78 2.54
C MET A 62 -6.97 -7.21 1.98
N ALA A 63 -8.07 -7.89 1.66
CA ALA A 63 -8.04 -9.21 1.03
C ALA A 63 -7.46 -9.18 -0.39
N PHE A 64 -7.71 -8.11 -1.16
CA PHE A 64 -7.10 -7.90 -2.48
C PHE A 64 -5.59 -7.74 -2.36
N ALA A 65 -5.13 -6.91 -1.43
CA ALA A 65 -3.70 -6.66 -1.18
C ALA A 65 -2.97 -7.91 -0.64
N GLY A 66 -3.62 -8.65 0.26
CA GLY A 66 -3.07 -9.87 0.84
C GLY A 66 -3.22 -11.13 -0.03
N HIS A 67 -3.91 -11.03 -1.17
CA HIS A 67 -4.27 -12.16 -2.05
C HIS A 67 -4.77 -13.39 -1.28
N CYS A 68 -5.70 -13.15 -0.35
CA CYS A 68 -6.24 -14.17 0.54
C CYS A 68 -7.75 -14.00 0.73
N GLY A 69 -8.40 -14.99 1.33
CA GLY A 69 -9.79 -14.93 1.75
C GLY A 69 -9.96 -14.33 3.15
N LEU A 70 -11.20 -14.19 3.59
CA LEU A 70 -11.56 -13.70 4.92
C LEU A 70 -12.66 -14.55 5.56
N ASP A 71 -12.54 -14.76 6.87
CA ASP A 71 -13.62 -15.27 7.73
C ASP A 71 -13.89 -14.24 8.85
N VAL A 72 -15.04 -13.58 8.77
CA VAL A 72 -15.40 -12.41 9.58
C VAL A 72 -16.72 -12.65 10.32
N ASP A 73 -16.73 -12.39 11.62
CA ASP A 73 -17.91 -12.33 12.48
C ASP A 73 -18.12 -10.89 12.98
N LEU A 74 -19.22 -10.29 12.54
CA LEU A 74 -19.61 -8.92 12.84
C LEU A 74 -20.51 -8.81 14.08
N SER A 75 -20.77 -9.92 14.78
CA SER A 75 -21.66 -9.97 15.95
C SER A 75 -21.25 -9.03 17.09
N ALA A 76 -19.95 -8.70 17.19
CA ALA A 76 -19.46 -7.75 18.18
C ALA A 76 -19.84 -6.28 17.86
N LEU A 77 -20.27 -5.99 16.63
CA LEU A 77 -20.55 -4.63 16.16
C LEU A 77 -22.04 -4.24 16.19
N GLY A 78 -22.94 -5.20 16.43
CA GLY A 78 -24.38 -4.95 16.50
C GLY A 78 -25.22 -6.20 16.25
N ASN A 79 -26.49 -6.01 15.89
CA ASN A 79 -27.43 -7.10 15.62
C ASN A 79 -27.91 -7.11 14.15
N SER A 80 -28.64 -8.14 13.74
CA SER A 80 -29.07 -8.38 12.36
C SER A 80 -29.84 -7.21 11.72
N THR A 81 -30.57 -6.41 12.50
CA THR A 81 -31.28 -5.22 11.96
C THR A 81 -30.34 -4.09 11.53
N GLN A 82 -29.06 -4.19 11.89
CA GLN A 82 -28.02 -3.19 11.65
C GLN A 82 -26.98 -3.65 10.61
N ALA A 83 -27.23 -4.76 9.89
CA ALA A 83 -26.28 -5.33 8.93
C ALA A 83 -25.74 -4.30 7.92
N LEU A 84 -26.63 -3.51 7.29
CA LEU A 84 -26.23 -2.47 6.34
C LEU A 84 -25.39 -1.35 7.00
N PRO A 85 -25.85 -0.71 8.10
CA PRO A 85 -25.02 0.23 8.84
C PRO A 85 -23.66 -0.34 9.26
N ILE A 86 -23.57 -1.58 9.77
CA ILE A 86 -22.30 -2.18 10.19
C ILE A 86 -21.30 -2.25 9.03
N LEU A 87 -21.75 -2.67 7.85
CA LEU A 87 -20.89 -2.87 6.68
C LEU A 87 -20.53 -1.55 5.97
N PHE A 88 -21.46 -0.61 5.87
CA PHE A 88 -21.35 0.52 4.93
C PHE A 88 -21.37 1.90 5.60
N ASN A 89 -21.37 1.98 6.93
CA ASN A 89 -21.09 3.26 7.59
C ASN A 89 -19.64 3.68 7.29
N GLU A 90 -19.46 4.97 7.07
CA GLU A 90 -18.17 5.59 6.77
C GLU A 90 -17.68 6.40 7.99
N GLU A 91 -17.94 5.87 9.20
CA GLU A 91 -17.42 6.43 10.44
C GLU A 91 -15.89 6.26 10.48
N LEU A 92 -15.21 7.15 11.20
CA LEU A 92 -13.75 7.05 11.35
C LEU A 92 -13.36 5.76 12.09
N GLY A 93 -12.29 5.14 11.61
CA GLY A 93 -11.73 3.95 12.22
C GLY A 93 -10.80 3.22 11.25
N GLY A 94 -10.55 1.95 11.52
CA GLY A 94 -9.72 1.11 10.67
C GLY A 94 -9.68 -0.33 11.18
N VAL A 95 -9.17 -1.20 10.33
CA VAL A 95 -8.89 -2.59 10.64
C VAL A 95 -7.38 -2.75 10.77
N ILE A 96 -6.92 -3.26 11.92
CA ILE A 96 -5.54 -3.71 12.11
C ILE A 96 -5.50 -5.23 12.10
N GLN A 97 -4.57 -5.79 11.35
CA GLN A 97 -4.21 -7.19 11.46
C GLN A 97 -3.04 -7.32 12.43
N VAL A 98 -3.15 -8.25 13.38
CA VAL A 98 -2.13 -8.52 14.38
C VAL A 98 -1.86 -10.03 14.46
N SER A 99 -0.68 -10.41 14.95
CA SER A 99 -0.45 -11.81 15.29
C SER A 99 -1.39 -12.25 16.41
N ALA A 100 -1.96 -13.45 16.32
CA ALA A 100 -2.78 -14.03 17.38
C ALA A 100 -2.05 -14.04 18.74
N THR A 101 -0.72 -14.23 18.73
CA THR A 101 0.11 -14.21 19.95
C THR A 101 0.27 -12.83 20.58
N GLN A 102 -0.05 -11.76 19.86
CA GLN A 102 0.04 -10.37 20.34
C GLN A 102 -1.33 -9.75 20.64
N LEU A 103 -2.43 -10.47 20.40
CA LEU A 103 -3.78 -9.92 20.50
C LEU A 103 -4.06 -9.27 21.86
N ASP A 104 -3.76 -9.96 22.96
CA ASP A 104 -3.96 -9.43 24.32
C ASP A 104 -3.14 -8.16 24.58
N ASN A 105 -1.89 -8.13 24.12
CA ASN A 105 -1.02 -6.96 24.26
C ASN A 105 -1.56 -5.77 23.46
N VAL A 106 -2.07 -6.03 22.25
CA VAL A 106 -2.67 -4.98 21.42
C VAL A 106 -3.95 -4.45 22.05
N GLN A 107 -4.83 -5.32 22.54
CA GLN A 107 -6.04 -4.92 23.25
C GLN A 107 -5.72 -4.10 24.51
N ALA A 108 -4.66 -4.47 25.25
CA ALA A 108 -4.20 -3.69 26.40
C ALA A 108 -3.75 -2.27 25.99
N VAL A 109 -2.96 -2.13 24.92
CA VAL A 109 -2.55 -0.81 24.39
C VAL A 109 -3.78 0.00 23.96
N LEU A 110 -4.72 -0.61 23.23
CA LEU A 110 -5.95 0.07 22.83
C LEU A 110 -6.76 0.54 24.06
N ALA A 111 -6.84 -0.28 25.10
CA ALA A 111 -7.51 0.06 26.35
C ALA A 111 -6.82 1.20 27.11
N GLU A 112 -5.49 1.21 27.18
CA GLU A 112 -4.69 2.29 27.79
C GLU A 112 -4.95 3.65 27.11
N HIS A 113 -5.29 3.64 25.83
CA HIS A 113 -5.66 4.81 25.05
C HIS A 113 -7.18 5.09 24.99
N GLY A 114 -7.97 4.40 25.81
CA GLY A 114 -9.42 4.63 25.94
C GLY A 114 -10.29 3.95 24.88
N LEU A 115 -9.73 3.10 24.02
CA LEU A 115 -10.41 2.52 22.84
C LEU A 115 -11.04 1.15 23.13
N ALA A 116 -11.01 0.66 24.37
CA ALA A 116 -11.49 -0.68 24.72
C ALA A 116 -12.94 -0.97 24.26
N HIS A 117 -13.78 0.07 24.20
CA HIS A 117 -15.19 -0.04 23.81
C HIS A 117 -15.44 0.11 22.30
N CYS A 118 -14.43 0.50 21.53
CA CYS A 118 -14.48 0.63 20.06
C CYS A 118 -13.60 -0.41 19.35
N ALA A 119 -12.80 -1.17 20.09
CA ALA A 119 -11.92 -2.20 19.57
C ALA A 119 -12.63 -3.56 19.60
N HIS A 120 -12.87 -4.14 18.42
CA HIS A 120 -13.55 -5.41 18.27
C HIS A 120 -12.69 -6.39 17.49
N VAL A 121 -12.61 -7.63 17.95
CA VAL A 121 -12.03 -8.73 17.17
C VAL A 121 -13.14 -9.24 16.26
N ILE A 122 -12.92 -9.09 14.95
CA ILE A 122 -13.97 -9.34 13.95
C ILE A 122 -13.67 -10.53 13.05
N GLY A 123 -12.50 -11.15 13.10
CA GLY A 123 -12.18 -12.27 12.20
C GLY A 123 -10.70 -12.47 11.95
N HIS A 124 -10.39 -13.17 10.87
CA HIS A 124 -9.03 -13.49 10.44
C HIS A 124 -8.97 -13.74 8.92
N PRO A 125 -7.80 -13.53 8.28
CA PRO A 125 -7.59 -13.96 6.90
C PRO A 125 -7.50 -15.48 6.82
N VAL A 126 -7.92 -16.03 5.69
CA VAL A 126 -7.84 -17.46 5.37
C VAL A 126 -7.16 -17.67 4.03
N GLU A 127 -6.51 -18.81 3.83
CA GLU A 127 -5.96 -19.15 2.52
C GLU A 127 -7.08 -19.32 1.47
N GLY A 128 -6.74 -19.02 0.22
CA GLY A 128 -7.67 -19.16 -0.91
C GLY A 128 -8.43 -17.88 -1.21
N ASP A 129 -9.64 -18.03 -1.73
CA ASP A 129 -10.38 -16.95 -2.40
C ASP A 129 -11.75 -16.66 -1.77
N ALA A 130 -12.12 -17.32 -0.68
CA ALA A 130 -13.43 -17.15 -0.07
C ALA A 130 -13.49 -15.92 0.84
N ILE A 131 -14.48 -15.04 0.63
CA ILE A 131 -14.83 -13.97 1.58
C ILE A 131 -16.16 -14.32 2.22
N THR A 132 -16.12 -14.60 3.53
CA THR A 132 -17.30 -14.88 4.35
C THR A 132 -17.43 -13.84 5.44
N MET A 133 -18.60 -13.21 5.52
CA MET A 133 -18.96 -12.29 6.61
C MET A 133 -20.28 -12.74 7.22
N THR A 134 -20.28 -12.94 8.52
CA THR A 134 -21.44 -13.41 9.29
C THR A 134 -21.88 -12.40 10.33
N LEU A 135 -23.14 -12.46 10.73
CA LEU A 135 -23.72 -11.65 11.80
C LEU A 135 -24.72 -12.51 12.57
N ALA A 136 -24.47 -12.72 13.86
CA ALA A 136 -25.26 -13.60 14.73
C ALA A 136 -25.46 -15.02 14.14
N GLY A 137 -24.44 -15.54 13.44
CA GLY A 137 -24.48 -16.85 12.79
C GLY A 137 -25.18 -16.90 11.42
N GLU A 138 -25.76 -15.78 10.96
CA GLU A 138 -26.31 -15.66 9.61
C GLU A 138 -25.23 -15.16 8.63
N THR A 139 -25.13 -15.79 7.46
CA THR A 139 -24.21 -15.35 6.40
C THR A 139 -24.77 -14.11 5.70
N LEU A 140 -24.08 -12.98 5.84
CA LEU A 140 -24.41 -11.74 5.13
C LEU A 140 -23.74 -11.68 3.76
N VAL A 141 -22.46 -12.08 3.71
CA VAL A 141 -21.64 -12.09 2.48
C VAL A 141 -20.97 -13.45 2.37
N SER A 142 -21.09 -14.04 1.18
CA SER A 142 -20.35 -15.23 0.77
C SER A 142 -20.00 -15.06 -0.70
N ALA A 143 -18.79 -14.60 -1.00
CA ALA A 143 -18.36 -14.25 -2.35
C ALA A 143 -16.93 -14.71 -2.63
N SER A 144 -16.57 -14.75 -3.92
CA SER A 144 -15.19 -14.91 -4.36
C SER A 144 -14.46 -13.57 -4.24
N ARG A 145 -13.24 -13.59 -3.70
CA ARG A 145 -12.34 -12.43 -3.66
C ARG A 145 -11.94 -12.03 -5.09
N ILE A 146 -11.70 -12.97 -6.00
CA ILE A 146 -11.47 -12.68 -7.43
C ILE A 146 -12.66 -11.97 -8.06
N GLU A 147 -13.87 -12.45 -7.81
CA GLU A 147 -15.09 -11.83 -8.33
C GLU A 147 -15.17 -10.36 -7.88
N LEU A 148 -15.07 -10.11 -6.58
CA LEU A 148 -15.12 -8.76 -6.02
C LEU A 148 -13.97 -7.87 -6.51
N ARG A 149 -12.75 -8.42 -6.60
CA ARG A 149 -11.58 -7.70 -7.13
C ARG A 149 -11.74 -7.34 -8.61
N THR A 150 -12.38 -8.22 -9.37
CA THR A 150 -12.66 -7.99 -10.79
C THR A 150 -13.65 -6.85 -10.96
N ILE A 151 -14.76 -6.87 -10.21
CA ILE A 151 -15.76 -5.79 -10.19
C ILE A 151 -15.10 -4.45 -9.80
N TRP A 152 -14.30 -4.46 -8.73
CA TRP A 152 -13.58 -3.27 -8.26
C TRP A 152 -12.64 -2.69 -9.35
N ALA A 153 -12.05 -3.55 -10.18
CA ALA A 153 -11.13 -3.14 -11.25
C ALA A 153 -11.83 -2.66 -12.55
N GLU A 154 -13.15 -2.79 -12.69
CA GLU A 154 -13.87 -2.46 -13.94
C GLU A 154 -13.75 -0.99 -14.32
N THR A 155 -13.75 -0.09 -13.33
CA THR A 155 -13.64 1.36 -13.58
C THR A 155 -12.27 1.71 -14.15
N THR A 156 -11.18 1.21 -13.54
CA THR A 156 -9.82 1.45 -14.06
C THR A 156 -9.62 0.80 -15.43
N TYR A 157 -10.16 -0.40 -15.65
CA TYR A 157 -10.14 -1.06 -16.95
C TYR A 157 -10.84 -0.22 -18.03
N SER A 158 -12.05 0.26 -17.74
CA SER A 158 -12.83 1.06 -18.69
C SER A 158 -12.10 2.35 -19.06
N MET A 159 -11.54 3.05 -18.07
CA MET A 159 -10.77 4.27 -18.28
C MET A 159 -9.50 4.01 -19.11
N GLN A 160 -8.74 2.97 -18.78
CA GLN A 160 -7.54 2.60 -19.55
C GLN A 160 -7.89 2.17 -20.98
N ALA A 161 -8.96 1.40 -21.18
CA ALA A 161 -9.37 0.97 -22.52
C ALA A 161 -9.81 2.14 -23.41
N MET A 162 -10.36 3.21 -22.83
CA MET A 162 -10.71 4.43 -23.55
C MET A 162 -9.52 5.36 -23.82
N ARG A 163 -8.55 5.42 -22.90
CA ARG A 163 -7.43 6.36 -22.93
C ARG A 163 -6.18 5.79 -23.63
N ASP A 164 -5.88 4.52 -23.38
CA ASP A 164 -4.62 3.86 -23.73
C ASP A 164 -4.83 2.85 -24.87
N ASN A 165 -3.93 1.87 -25.01
CA ASN A 165 -4.18 0.75 -25.91
C ASN A 165 -5.21 -0.22 -25.28
N PRO A 166 -6.39 -0.42 -25.87
CA PRO A 166 -7.42 -1.28 -25.29
C PRO A 166 -6.99 -2.74 -25.16
N ALA A 167 -6.05 -3.21 -25.99
CA ALA A 167 -5.52 -4.57 -25.89
C ALA A 167 -4.69 -4.77 -24.61
N THR A 168 -3.85 -3.78 -24.24
CA THR A 168 -3.05 -3.86 -23.00
C THR A 168 -3.91 -3.66 -21.77
N ALA A 169 -4.90 -2.76 -21.81
CA ALA A 169 -5.88 -2.61 -20.73
C ALA A 169 -6.65 -3.92 -20.46
N LYS A 170 -7.04 -4.62 -21.53
CA LYS A 170 -7.70 -5.94 -21.43
C LYS A 170 -6.77 -7.01 -20.86
N GLN A 171 -5.49 -7.00 -21.23
CA GLN A 171 -4.49 -7.93 -20.67
C GLN A 171 -4.31 -7.71 -19.17
N GLU A 172 -4.16 -6.46 -18.73
CA GLU A 172 -4.05 -6.12 -17.30
C GLU A 172 -5.30 -6.56 -16.52
N HIS A 173 -6.50 -6.27 -17.05
CA HIS A 173 -7.74 -6.66 -16.39
C HIS A 173 -7.93 -8.18 -16.32
N ALA A 174 -7.59 -8.91 -17.39
CA ALA A 174 -7.69 -10.37 -17.41
C ALA A 174 -6.70 -11.04 -16.43
N ALA A 175 -5.48 -10.51 -16.30
CA ALA A 175 -4.50 -11.03 -15.34
C ALA A 175 -5.00 -10.96 -13.89
N LYS A 176 -5.87 -9.99 -13.57
CA LYS A 176 -6.45 -9.83 -12.22
C LYS A 176 -7.35 -10.99 -11.79
N GLN A 177 -7.78 -11.83 -12.75
CA GLN A 177 -8.66 -12.97 -12.54
C GLN A 177 -7.91 -14.28 -12.33
N ASP A 178 -6.59 -14.29 -12.51
CA ASP A 178 -5.77 -15.48 -12.30
C ASP A 178 -5.54 -15.69 -10.79
N GLN A 179 -6.16 -16.73 -10.25
CA GLN A 179 -5.98 -17.13 -8.85
C GLN A 179 -4.55 -17.58 -8.55
N THR A 180 -3.85 -18.08 -9.57
CA THR A 180 -2.53 -18.70 -9.44
C THR A 180 -1.38 -17.70 -9.58
N ASP A 181 -1.68 -16.43 -9.83
CA ASP A 181 -0.68 -15.35 -9.83
C ASP A 181 0.06 -15.34 -8.47
N PRO A 182 1.37 -15.69 -8.43
CA PRO A 182 2.14 -15.72 -7.19
C PRO A 182 2.54 -14.32 -6.72
N GLY A 183 2.23 -13.28 -7.51
CA GLY A 183 2.72 -11.93 -7.30
C GLY A 183 4.21 -11.81 -7.60
N LEU A 184 4.77 -10.67 -7.19
CA LEU A 184 6.20 -10.39 -7.32
C LEU A 184 6.99 -11.32 -6.36
N HIS A 185 7.87 -12.13 -6.93
CA HIS A 185 8.77 -13.01 -6.20
C HIS A 185 10.19 -12.91 -6.79
N ALA A 186 11.20 -13.26 -5.99
CA ALA A 186 12.60 -13.18 -6.39
C ALA A 186 13.27 -14.54 -6.26
N GLU A 187 14.05 -14.92 -7.27
CA GLU A 187 14.98 -16.05 -7.23
C GLU A 187 16.41 -15.51 -7.26
N LEU A 188 17.20 -15.82 -6.23
CA LEU A 188 18.53 -15.27 -6.04
C LEU A 188 19.59 -16.30 -6.40
N SER A 189 20.51 -15.92 -7.30
CA SER A 189 21.67 -16.73 -7.67
C SER A 189 22.96 -16.35 -6.90
N PHE A 190 22.87 -15.38 -6.00
CA PHE A 190 23.96 -14.86 -5.18
C PHE A 190 23.46 -14.42 -3.80
N ASP A 191 24.36 -14.21 -2.84
CA ASP A 191 24.02 -13.66 -1.53
C ASP A 191 23.88 -12.13 -1.61
N LEU A 192 22.65 -11.63 -1.43
CA LEU A 192 22.36 -10.19 -1.42
C LEU A 192 23.08 -9.42 -0.31
N ASN A 193 23.49 -10.11 0.75
CA ASN A 193 24.15 -9.49 1.91
C ASN A 193 25.68 -9.53 1.80
N GLU A 194 26.23 -10.22 0.80
CA GLU A 194 27.66 -10.22 0.53
C GLU A 194 28.06 -8.92 -0.18
N ASP A 195 28.67 -8.00 0.57
CA ASP A 195 29.29 -6.82 -0.01
C ASP A 195 30.66 -7.15 -0.62
N ILE A 196 30.65 -7.57 -1.88
CA ILE A 196 31.86 -7.86 -2.66
C ILE A 196 32.75 -6.62 -2.89
N SER A 197 32.22 -5.41 -2.69
CA SER A 197 32.94 -4.14 -2.87
C SER A 197 33.72 -3.73 -1.61
N ALA A 198 33.34 -4.24 -0.43
CA ALA A 198 33.95 -3.89 0.86
C ALA A 198 35.49 -4.01 0.89
N PRO A 199 36.14 -5.05 0.32
CA PRO A 199 37.61 -5.14 0.29
C PRO A 199 38.29 -4.03 -0.53
N TYR A 200 37.58 -3.42 -1.48
CA TYR A 200 38.08 -2.32 -2.29
C TYR A 200 37.85 -0.98 -1.57
N ILE A 201 36.66 -0.80 -0.99
CA ILE A 201 36.32 0.37 -0.15
C ILE A 201 37.32 0.51 1.00
N ALA A 202 37.67 -0.59 1.67
CA ALA A 202 38.62 -0.61 2.78
C ALA A 202 40.03 -0.12 2.41
N LYS A 203 40.41 -0.12 1.13
CA LYS A 203 41.68 0.44 0.66
C LYS A 203 41.68 1.97 0.66
N GLY A 204 40.51 2.60 0.77
CA GLY A 204 40.34 4.06 0.79
C GLY A 204 40.59 4.75 -0.55
N VAL A 205 40.71 4.00 -1.64
CA VAL A 205 40.82 4.53 -3.00
C VAL A 205 39.43 4.53 -3.63
N LEU A 206 38.89 5.70 -3.92
CA LEU A 206 37.56 5.88 -4.51
C LEU A 206 37.70 6.26 -6.00
N PRO A 207 37.50 5.32 -6.95
CA PRO A 207 37.55 5.62 -8.37
C PRO A 207 36.52 6.69 -8.75
N LYS A 208 36.88 7.64 -9.61
CA LYS A 208 35.93 8.65 -10.06
C LYS A 208 34.99 8.07 -11.11
N ILE A 209 33.69 8.28 -10.93
CA ILE A 209 32.65 7.98 -11.91
C ILE A 209 31.96 9.28 -12.32
N ALA A 210 31.83 9.50 -13.63
CA ALA A 210 31.06 10.62 -14.15
C ALA A 210 29.57 10.27 -14.11
N ILE A 211 28.80 10.97 -13.26
CA ILE A 211 27.35 10.91 -13.24
C ILE A 211 26.85 11.92 -14.26
N LEU A 212 26.68 11.46 -15.49
CA LEU A 212 26.39 12.31 -16.63
C LEU A 212 24.91 12.71 -16.64
N ARG A 213 24.67 14.01 -16.78
CA ARG A 213 23.33 14.58 -16.97
C ARG A 213 23.29 15.70 -18.00
N GLU A 214 22.11 15.90 -18.56
CA GLU A 214 21.74 16.99 -19.46
C GLU A 214 20.51 17.73 -18.88
N GLN A 215 20.15 18.88 -19.44
CA GLN A 215 18.90 19.56 -19.15
C GLN A 215 17.70 18.61 -19.31
N GLY A 216 16.91 18.47 -18.24
CA GLY A 216 15.75 17.57 -18.19
C GLY A 216 16.04 16.18 -17.63
N VAL A 217 17.30 15.81 -17.41
CA VAL A 217 17.66 14.63 -16.62
C VAL A 217 17.27 14.84 -15.16
N ASN A 218 16.64 13.84 -14.54
CA ASN A 218 16.07 13.95 -13.19
C ASN A 218 16.42 12.78 -12.26
N SER A 219 17.19 11.79 -12.74
CA SER A 219 17.57 10.60 -11.97
C SER A 219 19.07 10.50 -11.61
N HIS A 220 19.76 11.64 -11.51
CA HIS A 220 21.21 11.66 -11.30
C HIS A 220 21.61 11.51 -9.82
N TYR A 221 20.76 11.86 -8.86
CA TYR A 221 21.09 11.77 -7.44
C TYR A 221 21.08 10.33 -6.92
N GLU A 222 20.06 9.56 -7.27
CA GLU A 222 19.96 8.14 -6.92
C GLU A 222 21.03 7.30 -7.63
N MET A 223 21.38 7.67 -8.88
CA MET A 223 22.49 7.07 -9.60
C MET A 223 23.82 7.33 -8.87
N ALA A 224 24.07 8.58 -8.48
CA ALA A 224 25.25 8.94 -7.69
C ALA A 224 25.32 8.18 -6.36
N ALA A 225 24.21 8.11 -5.62
CA ALA A 225 24.14 7.40 -4.33
C ALA A 225 24.41 5.90 -4.47
N ALA A 226 23.95 5.26 -5.55
CA ALA A 226 24.23 3.85 -5.81
C ALA A 226 25.73 3.60 -6.03
N PHE A 227 26.40 4.46 -6.80
CA PHE A 227 27.85 4.37 -7.02
C PHE A 227 28.66 4.73 -5.77
N ASP A 228 28.24 5.74 -5.01
CA ASP A 228 28.86 6.12 -3.73
C ASP A 228 28.85 4.95 -2.74
N ARG A 229 27.69 4.28 -2.60
CA ARG A 229 27.57 3.06 -1.77
C ARG A 229 28.53 1.94 -2.21
N ALA A 230 28.80 1.83 -3.50
CA ALA A 230 29.72 0.83 -4.06
C ALA A 230 31.21 1.26 -4.00
N GLY A 231 31.53 2.42 -3.42
CA GLY A 231 32.90 2.88 -3.21
C GLY A 231 33.47 3.80 -4.28
N PHE A 232 32.63 4.44 -5.10
CA PHE A 232 33.09 5.41 -6.10
C PHE A 232 33.03 6.85 -5.58
N SER A 233 33.88 7.71 -6.14
CA SER A 233 33.69 9.15 -6.07
C SER A 233 32.76 9.57 -7.21
N ALA A 234 31.47 9.67 -6.91
CA ALA A 234 30.44 10.10 -7.87
C ALA A 234 30.53 11.61 -8.10
N ILE A 235 30.82 12.01 -9.34
CA ILE A 235 30.97 13.41 -9.73
C ILE A 235 29.80 13.80 -10.64
N ASP A 236 29.08 14.86 -10.28
CA ASP A 236 28.10 15.47 -11.16
C ASP A 236 28.81 16.04 -12.38
N VAL A 237 28.43 15.57 -13.57
CA VAL A 237 28.96 16.07 -14.84
C VAL A 237 27.78 16.48 -15.70
N HIS A 238 27.52 17.78 -15.78
CA HIS A 238 26.55 18.29 -16.72
C HIS A 238 27.17 18.40 -18.12
N MET A 239 26.38 18.22 -19.17
CA MET A 239 26.86 18.38 -20.56
C MET A 239 27.50 19.77 -20.80
N SER A 240 27.05 20.81 -20.11
CA SER A 240 27.69 22.14 -20.16
C SER A 240 29.12 22.15 -19.62
N ASP A 241 29.44 21.32 -18.64
CA ASP A 241 30.78 21.23 -18.06
C ASP A 241 31.77 20.63 -19.07
N ILE A 242 31.29 19.67 -19.87
CA ILE A 242 32.05 19.08 -20.98
C ILE A 242 32.21 20.10 -22.11
N LEU A 243 31.12 20.73 -22.54
CA LEU A 243 31.12 21.69 -23.66
C LEU A 243 31.98 22.93 -23.38
N SER A 244 32.03 23.38 -22.13
CA SER A 244 32.88 24.50 -21.69
C SER A 244 34.34 24.11 -21.45
N GLY A 245 34.66 22.82 -21.46
CA GLY A 245 36.00 22.32 -21.14
C GLY A 245 36.34 22.32 -19.65
N ASN A 246 35.37 22.57 -18.77
CA ASN A 246 35.55 22.49 -17.31
C ASN A 246 35.82 21.05 -16.85
N VAL A 247 35.30 20.07 -17.58
CA VAL A 247 35.45 18.64 -17.31
C VAL A 247 35.82 17.91 -18.60
N THR A 248 36.89 17.11 -18.56
CA THR A 248 37.22 16.12 -19.61
C THR A 248 36.92 14.71 -19.09
N LEU A 249 36.53 13.80 -19.97
CA LEU A 249 36.08 12.46 -19.57
C LEU A 249 37.23 11.48 -19.28
N ASP A 250 38.46 11.80 -19.68
CA ASP A 250 39.66 10.99 -19.47
C ASP A 250 40.14 10.93 -18.01
N GLN A 251 39.57 11.77 -17.12
CA GLN A 251 39.86 11.74 -15.68
C GLN A 251 38.99 10.76 -14.87
N PHE A 252 38.08 10.03 -15.54
CA PHE A 252 37.14 9.10 -14.91
C PHE A 252 37.42 7.66 -15.31
N GLU A 253 37.20 6.74 -14.37
CA GLU A 253 37.31 5.29 -14.63
C GLU A 253 36.03 4.72 -15.28
N GLY A 254 34.94 5.50 -15.28
CA GLY A 254 33.70 5.16 -15.94
C GLY A 254 32.69 6.31 -15.94
N LEU A 255 31.55 6.06 -16.58
CA LEU A 255 30.47 7.00 -16.73
C LEU A 255 29.12 6.29 -16.62
N ALA A 256 28.13 6.97 -16.02
CA ALA A 256 26.73 6.56 -16.02
C ALA A 256 25.86 7.67 -16.61
N ALA A 257 25.15 7.38 -17.71
CA ALA A 257 24.16 8.28 -18.27
C ALA A 257 22.84 8.12 -17.50
N CYS A 258 22.38 9.19 -16.85
CA CYS A 258 21.24 9.12 -15.94
C CYS A 258 19.90 9.23 -16.67
N GLY A 259 18.87 8.63 -16.10
CA GLY A 259 17.50 8.69 -16.62
C GLY A 259 16.83 10.05 -16.45
N GLY A 260 15.76 10.25 -17.20
CA GLY A 260 14.89 11.42 -17.13
C GLY A 260 14.36 11.78 -18.50
N PHE A 261 13.94 13.04 -18.64
CA PHE A 261 13.29 13.56 -19.84
C PHE A 261 14.18 14.63 -20.47
N SER A 262 15.38 14.24 -20.92
CA SER A 262 16.31 15.19 -21.52
C SER A 262 15.65 15.87 -22.73
N TYR A 263 15.64 17.20 -22.74
CA TYR A 263 14.90 18.01 -23.72
C TYR A 263 13.37 17.73 -23.79
N GLY A 264 12.79 17.10 -22.76
CA GLY A 264 11.35 16.82 -22.68
C GLY A 264 10.87 15.67 -23.57
N ASP A 265 11.77 14.79 -24.00
CA ASP A 265 11.51 13.69 -24.95
C ASP A 265 10.90 14.17 -26.29
N VAL A 266 11.16 15.44 -26.65
CA VAL A 266 10.69 16.10 -27.87
C VAL A 266 11.46 15.63 -29.11
#